data_AF-X0T8B0-F1
#
_entry.id   AF-X0T8B0-F1
#
_cell.length_a   1.000
_cell.length_b   1.000
_cell.length_c   1.000
_cell.angle_alpha   90.00
_cell.angle_beta   90.00
_cell.angle_gamma   90.00
#
_symmetry.space_group_name_H-M   'P 1'
#
loop_
_entity.id
_entity.type
_entity.pdbx_description
1 polymer ?
#
loop_
_entity_poly.entity_id
_entity_poly.type
_entity_poly.pdbx_seq_one_letter_code
_entity_poly.pdbx_strand_id
1 'polypeptide(L)' 'MFGKMKDDLQRELASIREAGLYKEERYILTPQAADIRVEYPEKSPPKDVVNFCANNYLGLSSHPKVIQAAREALDSH' A
#
# COMPACT_ATOMS: atom_id res chain seq x y z
N MET A 1 -31.03 11.28 -9.91
CA MET A 1 -29.81 11.15 -10.74
C MET A 1 -28.71 10.38 -10.01
N PHE A 2 -28.33 10.75 -8.78
CA PHE A 2 -27.27 10.07 -8.02
C PHE A 2 -27.60 8.64 -7.54
N GLY A 3 -28.87 8.31 -7.29
CA GLY A 3 -29.27 6.96 -6.85
C GLY A 3 -28.97 5.88 -7.89
N LYS A 4 -29.40 6.10 -9.13
CA LYS A 4 -29.15 5.16 -10.25
C LYS A 4 -27.65 4.91 -10.46
N MET A 5 -26.84 5.97 -10.43
CA MET A 5 -25.38 5.85 -10.56
C MET A 5 -24.77 5.01 -9.44
N LYS A 6 -25.23 5.20 -8.19
CA LYS A 6 -24.78 4.39 -7.05
C LYS A 6 -25.11 2.90 -7.26
N ASP A 7 -26.33 2.59 -7.71
CA ASP A 7 -26.75 1.21 -7.95
C ASP A 7 -25.95 0.56 -9.09
N ASP A 8 -25.65 1.32 -10.15
CA ASP A 8 -24.81 0.87 -11.26
C ASP A 8 -23.39 0.54 -10.78
N LEU A 9 -22.77 1.43 -9.99
CA LEU A 9 -21.44 1.21 -9.41
C LEU A 9 -21.39 0.03 -8.43
N GLN A 10 -22.44 -0.17 -7.64
CA GLN A 10 -22.54 -1.32 -6.73
C GLN A 10 -22.60 -2.65 -7.49
N ARG A 11 -23.35 -2.69 -8.60
CA ARG A 11 -23.40 -3.88 -9.46
C ARG A 11 -22.07 -4.15 -10.14
N GLU A 12 -21.39 -3.11 -10.61
CA GLU A 12 -20.06 -3.24 -11.20
C GLU A 12 -19.04 -3.79 -10.19
N LEU A 13 -19.02 -3.25 -8.96
CA LEU A 13 -18.17 -3.75 -7.88
C LEU A 13 -18.46 -5.23 -7.53
N ALA A 14 -19.74 -5.63 -7.52
CA ALA A 14 -20.12 -7.01 -7.29
C ALA A 14 -19.59 -7.93 -8.41
N SER A 15 -19.75 -7.52 -9.67
CA SER A 15 -19.23 -8.27 -10.82
C SER A 15 -17.70 -8.41 -10.80
N ILE A 16 -16.98 -7.34 -10.45
CA ILE A 16 -15.51 -7.35 -10.31
C ILE A 16 -15.07 -8.34 -9.21
N ARG A 17 -15.81 -8.43 -8.10
CA ARG A 17 -15.55 -9.38 -7.01
C ARG A 17 -15.84 -10.82 -7.43
N GLU A 18 -16.97 -11.08 -8.08
CA GLU A 18 -17.34 -12.41 -8.60
C GLU A 18 -16.31 -12.91 -9.63
N ALA A 19 -15.80 -12.01 -10.47
CA ALA A 19 -14.74 -12.31 -11.43
C ALA A 19 -13.34 -12.51 -10.81
N GLY A 20 -13.16 -12.30 -9.51
CA GLY A 20 -11.86 -12.38 -8.85
C GLY A 20 -10.87 -11.26 -9.24
N LEU A 21 -11.38 -10.17 -9.82
CA LEU A 21 -10.58 -9.03 -10.29
C LEU A 21 -10.52 -7.89 -9.25
N TYR A 22 -11.26 -8.02 -8.16
CA TYR A 22 -11.25 -7.04 -7.09
C TYR A 22 -9.90 -7.04 -6.38
N LYS A 23 -9.24 -5.89 -6.35
CA LYS A 23 -7.96 -5.72 -5.66
C LYS A 23 -8.23 -5.34 -4.22
N GLU A 24 -7.63 -6.09 -3.30
CA GLU A 24 -7.60 -5.74 -1.89
C GLU A 24 -6.25 -5.14 -1.53
N GLU A 25 -6.29 -4.12 -0.68
CA GLU A 25 -5.08 -3.48 -0.18
C GLU A 25 -4.44 -4.34 0.91
N ARG A 26 -3.11 -4.34 0.96
CA ARG A 26 -2.33 -4.88 2.07
C ARG A 26 -1.61 -3.72 2.73
N TYR A 27 -1.95 -3.41 3.97
CA TYR A 27 -1.39 -2.25 4.65
C TYR A 27 0.03 -2.56 5.14
N ILE A 28 1.03 -1.84 4.63
CA ILE A 28 2.41 -1.93 5.09
C ILE A 28 2.57 -1.01 6.31
N LEU A 29 3.02 -1.56 7.43
CA LEU A 29 3.11 -0.88 8.73
C LEU A 29 4.53 -0.44 9.10
N THR A 30 5.51 -0.71 8.23
CA THR A 30 6.94 -0.40 8.42
C THR A 30 7.48 0.43 7.25
N PRO A 31 8.65 1.10 7.39
CA PRO A 31 9.37 1.66 6.25
C PRO A 31 9.63 0.61 5.16
N GLN A 32 9.96 1.07 3.95
CA GLN A 32 10.19 0.16 2.83
C GLN A 32 11.52 -0.57 2.98
N ALA A 33 11.45 -1.90 3.00
CA ALA A 33 12.62 -2.78 3.09
C ALA A 33 12.30 -4.17 2.47
N ALA A 34 13.30 -5.05 2.48
CA ALA A 34 13.10 -6.45 2.09
C ALA A 34 12.20 -7.17 3.10
N ASP A 35 12.37 -6.91 4.39
CA ASP A 35 11.48 -7.33 5.48
C ASP A 35 10.46 -6.24 5.80
N ILE A 36 9.17 -6.57 5.73
CA ILE A 36 8.09 -5.63 6.06
C ILE A 36 7.04 -6.29 6.93
N ARG A 37 6.33 -5.46 7.70
CA ARG A 37 5.14 -5.89 8.44
C ARG A 37 3.89 -5.49 7.69
N VAL A 38 3.01 -6.44 7.41
CA VAL A 38 1.76 -6.23 6.67
C VAL A 38 0.53 -6.62 7.48
N GLU A 39 -0.51 -5.81 7.41
CA GLU A 39 -1.86 -6.16 7.82
C GLU A 39 -2.66 -6.56 6.58
N TYR A 40 -3.05 -7.84 6.53
CA TYR A 40 -3.94 -8.35 5.50
C TYR A 40 -4.55 -9.71 5.92
N PRO A 41 -5.87 -9.90 5.77
CA PRO A 41 -6.89 -8.91 5.42
C PRO A 41 -7.02 -7.75 6.43
N GLU A 42 -7.77 -6.68 6.08
CA GLU A 42 -8.03 -5.56 6.99
C GLU A 42 -8.50 -6.06 8.37
N LYS A 43 -7.99 -5.47 9.45
CA LYS A 43 -8.26 -5.82 10.86
C LYS A 43 -7.74 -7.21 11.28
N SER A 44 -6.85 -7.80 10.50
CA SER A 44 -6.14 -9.01 10.90
C SER A 44 -4.89 -8.68 11.71
N PRO A 45 -4.38 -9.60 12.55
CA PRO A 45 -3.09 -9.43 13.17
C PRO A 45 -1.99 -9.21 12.12
N PRO A 46 -1.09 -8.22 12.30
CA PRO A 46 0.01 -7.99 11.38
C PRO A 46 0.97 -9.17 11.30
N LYS A 47 1.60 -9.35 10.14
CA LYS A 47 2.57 -10.42 9.88
C LYS A 47 3.85 -9.87 9.26
N ASP A 48 4.98 -10.43 9.65
CA ASP A 48 6.27 -10.13 9.03
C ASP A 48 6.45 -11.00 7.77
N VAL A 49 6.80 -10.37 6.66
CA VAL A 49 6.93 -11.00 5.33
C VAL A 49 8.11 -10.43 4.56
N VAL A 50 8.58 -11.17 3.55
CA VAL A 50 9.59 -10.69 2.59
C VAL A 50 8.90 -10.04 1.38
N ASN A 51 9.29 -8.82 1.04
CA ASN A 51 8.69 -8.02 -0.01
C ASN A 51 9.36 -8.20 -1.38
N PHE A 52 8.67 -8.87 -2.30
CA PHE A 52 9.09 -9.06 -3.69
C PHE A 52 8.27 -8.24 -4.71
N CYS A 53 7.41 -7.32 -4.27
CA CYS A 53 6.58 -6.49 -5.15
C CYS A 53 6.91 -4.99 -5.10
N ALA A 54 8.05 -4.62 -4.51
CA ALA A 54 8.49 -3.22 -4.45
C ALA A 54 9.25 -2.79 -5.72
N ASN A 55 9.15 -1.50 -6.03
CA ASN A 55 10.02 -0.82 -6.99
C ASN A 55 11.32 -0.27 -6.32
N ASN A 56 11.68 -0.80 -5.14
CA ASN A 56 12.83 -0.35 -4.33
C ASN A 56 14.10 -1.15 -4.68
N TYR A 57 14.51 -1.13 -5.96
CA TYR A 57 15.53 -2.01 -6.53
C TYR A 57 16.88 -1.97 -5.80
N LEU A 58 17.32 -0.79 -5.38
CA LEU A 58 18.60 -0.56 -4.72
C LEU A 58 18.49 -0.49 -3.18
N GLY A 59 17.29 -0.70 -2.63
CA GLY A 59 17.07 -0.59 -1.19
C GLY A 59 17.17 0.85 -0.63
N LEU A 60 17.05 1.87 -1.48
CA LEU A 60 17.27 3.26 -1.09
C LEU A 60 16.02 3.98 -0.55
N SER A 61 14.80 3.45 -0.77
CA SER A 61 13.55 4.12 -0.37
C SER A 61 13.42 4.46 1.12
N SER A 62 14.17 3.78 2.00
CA SER A 62 14.22 4.09 3.43
C SER A 62 15.66 4.10 3.97
N HIS A 63 16.64 4.34 3.09
CA HIS A 63 18.04 4.35 3.47
C HIS A 63 18.35 5.57 4.38
N PRO A 64 19.07 5.40 5.51
CA PRO A 64 19.30 6.47 6.49
C PRO A 64 19.87 7.76 5.91
N LYS A 65 20.83 7.65 4.98
CA LYS A 65 21.42 8.82 4.30
C LYS A 65 20.41 9.62 3.45
N VAL A 66 19.45 8.95 2.83
CA VAL A 66 18.41 9.62 2.02
C VAL A 66 17.45 10.37 2.92
N ILE A 67 17.05 9.74 4.02
CA ILE A 67 16.18 10.37 5.04
C ILE A 67 16.87 11.56 5.69
N GLN A 68 18.15 11.43 6.04
CA GLN A 68 18.94 12.52 6.62
C GLN A 68 19.01 13.72 5.66
N ALA A 69 19.37 13.50 4.39
CA ALA A 69 19.45 14.58 3.40
C ALA A 69 18.10 15.29 3.22
N ALA A 70 16.97 14.55 3.25
CA ALA A 70 15.64 15.15 3.18
C ALA A 70 15.32 16.03 4.41
N ARG A 71 15.75 15.63 5.61
CA ARG A 71 15.60 16.45 6.83
C ARG A 71 16.44 17.72 6.75
N GLU A 72 17.71 17.61 6.39
CA GLU A 72 18.61 18.76 6.26
C GLU A 72 18.07 19.80 5.25
N ALA A 73 17.45 19.33 4.15
CA ALA A 73 16.79 20.22 3.20
C ALA A 73 15.61 20.98 3.82
N LEU A 74 14.74 20.29 4.57
CA LEU A 74 13.60 20.91 5.28
C LEU A 74 14.03 21.86 6.40
N ASP A 75 15.14 21.58 7.06
CA ASP A 75 15.66 22.43 8.13
C ASP A 75 16.31 23.72 7.58
N SER A 76 16.76 23.72 6.33
CA SER A 76 17.55 24.82 5.73
C SER A 76 16.80 25.67 4.70
N HIS A 77 15.65 25.24 4.20
CA HIS A 77 14.86 25.92 3.15
C HIS A 77 13.37 25.91 3.49
#